data_AF-A0A972F7U6-F1
#
_entry.id   AF-A0A972F7U6-F1
#
_cell.length_a   1.000
_cell.length_b   1.000
_cell.length_c   1.000
_cell.angle_alpha   90.00
_cell.angle_beta   90.00
_cell.angle_gamma   90.00
#
_symmetry.space_group_name_H-M   'P 1'
#
loop_
_entity.id
_entity.type
_entity.pdbx_description
1 polymer ?
#
loop_
_entity_poly.entity_id
_entity_poly.type
_entity_poly.pdbx_seq_one_letter_code
_entity_poly.pdbx_strand_id
1 'polypeptide(L)'
;MQINVSNSVLRELEYIVELHRMHSAPNPMDSVDTLIGYVLASIADGSRRPGSWERGMLEQMGLIADCDEHYAYRAHYGKKVPE
;
A
#
# COMPACT_ATOMS: atom_id res chain seq x y z
N MET A 1 7.72 12.68 -6.84
CA MET A 1 6.23 12.73 -6.74
C MET A 1 5.89 13.51 -5.49
N GLN A 2 4.87 14.35 -5.50
CA GLN A 2 4.37 15.05 -4.32
C GLN A 2 2.97 14.53 -3.99
N ILE A 3 2.76 14.05 -2.77
CA ILE A 3 1.45 13.59 -2.28
C ILE A 3 0.95 14.63 -1.28
N ASN A 4 -0.26 15.13 -1.50
CA ASN A 4 -0.89 16.06 -0.57
C ASN A 4 -1.75 15.28 0.41
N VAL A 5 -1.40 15.36 1.69
CA VAL A 5 -2.12 14.75 2.81
C VAL A 5 -2.70 15.87 3.67
N SER A 6 -3.93 15.71 4.16
CA SER A 6 -4.50 16.70 5.06
C SER A 6 -3.74 16.72 6.39
N ASN A 7 -3.69 17.87 7.05
CA ASN A 7 -2.97 18.00 8.33
C ASN A 7 -3.48 17.03 9.41
N SER A 8 -4.78 16.70 9.42
CA SER A 8 -5.33 15.74 10.38
C SER A 8 -4.82 14.32 10.14
N VAL A 9 -4.73 13.90 8.87
CA VAL A 9 -4.20 12.58 8.52
C VAL A 9 -2.70 12.53 8.77
N LEU A 10 -1.96 13.59 8.44
CA LEU A 10 -0.52 13.65 8.69
C LEU A 10 -0.20 13.45 10.18
N ARG A 11 -0.95 14.12 11.08
CA ARG A 11 -0.75 13.95 12.54
C ARG A 11 -0.94 12.51 13.01
N GLU A 12 -1.90 11.79 12.43
CA GLU A 12 -2.11 10.38 12.77
C GLU A 12 -0.94 9.51 12.25
N LEU A 13 -0.45 9.78 11.04
CA LEU A 13 0.71 9.07 10.48
C LEU A 13 1.99 9.32 11.30
N GLU A 14 2.19 10.56 11.75
CA GLU A 14 3.29 10.93 12.65
C GLU A 14 3.19 10.16 13.97
N TYR A 15 1.98 10.06 14.53
CA TYR A 15 1.74 9.33 15.77
C TYR A 15 2.00 7.82 15.63
N ILE A 16 1.62 7.20 14.51
CA ILE A 16 1.96 5.79 14.23
C ILE A 16 3.48 5.58 14.26
N VAL A 17 4.24 6.46 13.61
CA VAL A 17 5.72 6.39 13.59
C VAL A 17 6.30 6.60 14.98
N GLU A 18 5.72 7.50 15.77
CA GLU A 18 6.10 7.69 17.19
C GLU A 18 5.90 6.40 17.99
N LEU A 19 4.73 5.77 17.87
CA LEU A 19 4.43 4.50 18.54
C LEU A 19 5.39 3.38 18.12
N HIS A 20 5.72 3.27 16.83
CA HIS A 20 6.72 2.30 16.35
C HIS A 20 8.09 2.51 17.00
N ARG A 21 8.50 3.76 17.22
CA ARG A 21 9.79 4.07 17.88
C ARG A 21 9.76 3.76 19.38
N MET A 22 8.64 4.04 20.06
CA MET A 22 8.50 3.82 21.51
C MET A 22 8.30 2.35 21.88
N HIS A 23 7.58 1.60 21.05
CA HIS A 23 7.07 0.28 21.41
C HIS A 23 7.54 -0.83 20.47
N SER A 24 8.34 -0.52 19.45
CA SER A 24 8.61 -1.40 18.31
C SER A 24 7.34 -1.75 17.51
N ALA A 25 7.53 -2.39 16.37
CA ALA A 25 6.45 -3.00 15.59
C ALA A 25 7.00 -4.22 14.84
N PRO A 26 6.14 -5.17 14.41
CA PRO A 26 6.59 -6.27 13.55
C PRO A 26 7.22 -5.81 12.23
N ASN A 27 6.79 -4.65 11.72
CA ASN A 27 7.39 -3.96 10.59
C ASN A 27 7.56 -2.47 10.95
N PRO A 28 8.66 -2.10 11.63
CA PRO A 28 8.84 -0.75 12.14
C PRO A 28 9.09 0.24 10.99
N MET A 29 8.57 1.46 11.16
CA MET A 29 8.75 2.56 10.23
C MET A 29 9.48 3.69 10.94
N ASP A 30 10.49 4.25 10.29
CA ASP A 30 11.35 5.29 10.82
C ASP A 30 10.87 6.70 10.47
N SER A 31 9.98 6.83 9.49
CA SER A 31 9.42 8.11 9.04
C SER A 31 8.03 7.93 8.41
N VAL A 32 7.29 9.04 8.32
CA VAL A 32 5.99 9.07 7.60
C VAL A 32 6.18 8.72 6.12
N ASP A 33 7.28 9.17 5.51
CA ASP A 33 7.58 8.87 4.11
C ASP A 33 7.79 7.36 3.88
N THR A 34 8.53 6.69 4.76
CA THR A 34 8.73 5.24 4.71
C THR A 34 7.40 4.50 4.90
N LEU A 35 6.58 4.95 5.85
CA LEU A 35 5.24 4.38 6.10
C LEU A 35 4.32 4.52 4.87
N ILE A 36 4.22 5.71 4.30
CA ILE A 36 3.41 5.96 3.09
C ILE A 36 3.96 5.13 1.92
N GLY A 37 5.28 5.11 1.72
CA GLY A 37 5.93 4.33 0.68
C GLY A 37 5.60 2.84 0.77
N TYR A 38 5.64 2.28 1.98
CA TYR A 38 5.27 0.89 2.23
C TYR A 38 3.80 0.62 1.89
N VAL A 39 2.87 1.46 2.36
CA VAL A 39 1.44 1.31 2.07
C VAL A 39 1.16 1.39 0.57
N LEU A 40 1.78 2.33 -0.15
CA LEU A 40 1.63 2.45 -1.60
C LEU A 40 2.20 1.23 -2.35
N ALA A 41 3.32 0.69 -1.90
CA ALA A 41 3.88 -0.55 -2.44
C ALA A 41 2.93 -1.73 -2.20
N SER A 42 2.35 -1.84 -1.00
CA SER A 42 1.33 -2.86 -0.69
C SER A 42 0.10 -2.72 -1.58
N ILE A 43 -0.39 -1.50 -1.84
CA ILE A 43 -1.51 -1.28 -2.77
C ILE A 43 -1.16 -1.78 -4.19
N ALA A 44 0.03 -1.44 -4.69
CA ALA A 44 0.48 -1.87 -6.00
C ALA A 44 0.65 -3.40 -6.10
N ASP A 45 1.17 -4.03 -5.04
CA ASP A 45 1.32 -5.48 -4.96
C ASP A 45 -0.03 -6.19 -4.85
N GLY A 46 -0.94 -5.70 -4.02
CA GLY A 46 -2.31 -6.20 -3.94
C GLY A 46 -3.02 -6.12 -5.29
N SER A 47 -2.91 -5.00 -6.00
CA SER A 47 -3.51 -4.81 -7.33
C SER A 47 -3.12 -5.92 -8.32
N ARG A 48 -1.85 -6.32 -8.33
CA ARG A 48 -1.29 -7.26 -9.32
C ARG A 48 -1.24 -8.72 -8.85
N ARG A 49 -1.57 -9.01 -7.58
CA ARG A 49 -1.45 -10.35 -6.98
C ARG A 49 -2.76 -10.76 -6.30
N PRO A 50 -3.68 -11.42 -7.03
CA PRO A 50 -4.98 -11.84 -6.47
C PRO A 50 -4.93 -12.73 -5.23
N GLY A 51 -3.85 -13.48 -5.01
CA GLY A 51 -3.70 -14.35 -3.84
C GLY A 51 -2.87 -13.77 -2.69
N SER A 52 -2.46 -12.50 -2.75
CA SER A 52 -1.61 -11.91 -1.71
C SER A 52 -2.42 -11.37 -0.54
N TRP A 53 -1.79 -11.17 0.62
CA TRP A 53 -2.48 -10.61 1.78
C TRP A 53 -2.94 -9.16 1.52
N GLU A 54 -2.17 -8.40 0.73
CA GLU A 54 -2.52 -7.03 0.33
C GLU A 54 -3.81 -6.98 -0.49
N ARG A 55 -4.12 -8.05 -1.25
CA ARG A 55 -5.40 -8.13 -1.98
C ARG A 55 -6.58 -8.02 -1.04
N GLY A 56 -6.54 -8.68 0.13
CA GLY A 56 -7.63 -8.63 1.11
C GLY A 56 -7.91 -7.21 1.61
N MET A 57 -6.87 -6.37 1.77
CA MET A 57 -7.03 -4.95 2.08
C MET A 57 -7.78 -4.20 0.96
N LEU A 58 -7.42 -4.44 -0.31
CA LEU A 58 -8.07 -3.78 -1.44
C LEU A 58 -9.54 -4.21 -1.61
N GLU A 59 -9.84 -5.48 -1.36
CA GLU A 59 -11.21 -6.01 -1.38
C GLU A 59 -12.09 -5.32 -0.33
N GLN A 60 -11.59 -5.19 0.90
CA GLN A 60 -12.31 -4.49 1.97
C GLN A 60 -12.53 -3.00 1.67
N MET A 61 -11.61 -2.37 0.94
CA MET A 61 -11.71 -0.98 0.51
C MET A 61 -12.52 -0.78 -0.78
N GLY A 62 -12.94 -1.85 -1.46
CA GLY A 62 -13.65 -1.77 -2.75
C GLY A 62 -12.78 -1.26 -3.91
N LEU A 63 -11.46 -1.48 -3.85
CA LEU A 63 -10.49 -0.97 -4.84
C LEU A 63 -10.19 -1.97 -5.97
N ILE A 64 -11.00 -3.01 -6.11
CA ILE A 64 -10.87 -4.03 -7.15
C ILE A 64 -11.78 -3.67 -8.32
N ALA A 65 -11.18 -3.26 -9.44
CA ALA A 65 -11.88 -3.22 -10.72
C ALA A 65 -12.34 -4.62 -11.12
N ASP A 66 -13.60 -4.72 -11.58
CA ASP A 66 -14.20 -5.97 -12.06
C ASP A 66 -13.76 -6.25 -13.51
N CYS A 67 -12.54 -6.76 -13.66
CA CYS A 67 -11.98 -7.11 -14.96
C CYS A 67 -10.91 -8.22 -14.84
N ASP A 68 -10.69 -8.93 -15.94
CA ASP A 68 -9.74 -10.05 -16.02
C ASP A 68 -8.33 -9.65 -15.57
N GLU A 69 -7.89 -8.43 -15.87
CA GLU A 69 -6.57 -7.95 -15.48
C GLU A 69 -6.36 -7.97 -13.97
N HIS A 70 -7.39 -7.68 -13.17
CA HIS A 70 -7.33 -7.72 -11.70
C HIS A 70 -7.59 -9.11 -11.11
N TYR A 71 -8.05 -10.06 -11.91
CA TYR A 71 -8.18 -11.46 -11.49
C TYR A 71 -6.98 -12.34 -11.91
N ALA A 72 -6.07 -11.81 -12.73
CA ALA A 72 -4.82 -12.47 -13.09
C ALA A 72 -3.61 -11.96 -12.29
N TYR A 73 -2.71 -12.86 -11.91
CA TYR A 73 -1.40 -12.50 -11.37
C TYR A 73 -0.54 -11.83 -12.45
N ARG A 74 0.14 -10.72 -12.10
CA ARG A 74 1.12 -10.05 -12.96
C ARG A 74 2.48 -9.95 -12.27
N ALA A 75 3.51 -10.48 -12.92
CA ALA A 75 4.88 -10.50 -12.41
C ALA A 75 5.49 -9.10 -12.30
N HIS A 76 5.17 -8.22 -13.25
CA HIS A 76 5.68 -6.85 -13.34
C HIS A 76 4.61 -5.82 -12.97
N TYR A 77 5.05 -4.62 -12.60
CA TYR A 77 4.16 -3.49 -12.35
C TYR A 77 3.66 -2.88 -13.66
N GLY A 78 2.43 -2.38 -13.63
CA GLY A 78 1.79 -1.75 -14.78
C GLY A 78 1.26 -2.74 -15.81
N LYS A 79 1.00 -2.23 -17.02
CA LYS A 79 0.50 -3.04 -18.14
C LYS A 79 1.59 -3.99 -18.63
N LYS A 80 1.18 -5.18 -19.09
CA LYS A 80 2.07 -6.07 -19.84
C LYS A 80 2.50 -5.34 -21.11
N VAL A 81 3.80 -5.12 -21.29
CA VAL A 81 4.35 -4.62 -22.56
C VAL A 81 4.35 -5.82 -23.53
N PRO A 82 3.79 -5.71 -24.74
CA PRO A 82 3.90 -6.75 -25.75
C PRO A 82 5.38 -7.02 -26.07
N GLU A 83 5.74 -8.29 -26.25
CA GLU A 83 7.05 -8.72 -26.77
C GLU A 83 7.23 -8.29 -28.24
#